data_AF-A0A9X9F2J9-F1
#
_entry.id   AF-A0A9X9F2J9-F1
#
_cell.length_a   1.000
_cell.length_b   1.000
_cell.length_c   1.000
_cell.angle_alpha   90.00
_cell.angle_beta   90.00
_cell.angle_gamma   90.00
#
_symmetry.space_group_name_H-M   'P 1'
#
loop_
_entity.id
_entity.type
_entity.pdbx_description
1 polymer ?
#
loop_
_entity_poly.entity_id
_entity_poly.type
_entity_poly.pdbx_seq_one_letter_code
_entity_poly.pdbx_strand_id
1 'polypeptide(L)'
;DGYIAPIEEIVKLAKKYNALTFLDEVHAIGMYGPRGAGIAADLGIADSVDIIQGTMAKGIGVIGGYITGSGPMIDAIRSFASGFIFTTSLPPSIVAACYTSVEHLKVSNVERDGLHKKTEMLRKSFERAGIPIMNSSETHILPVLIG
;
A
#
# COMPACT_ATOMS: atom_id res chain seq x y z
N ASP A 1 -4.02 -0.25 13.56
CA ASP A 1 -4.75 0.90 14.13
C ASP A 1 -5.49 1.72 13.07
N GLY A 2 -5.14 1.59 11.79
CA GLY A 2 -5.78 2.33 10.71
C GLY A 2 -5.29 3.77 10.61
N TYR A 3 -4.15 4.09 11.23
CA TYR A 3 -3.48 5.39 11.18
C TYR A 3 -2.67 5.55 9.88
N ILE A 4 -2.54 6.78 9.40
CA ILE A 4 -1.67 7.12 8.26
C ILE A 4 -0.40 7.77 8.80
N ALA A 5 0.76 7.18 8.49
CA ALA A 5 2.04 7.71 8.92
C ALA A 5 2.32 9.11 8.32
N PRO A 6 3.13 9.96 8.99
CA PRO A 6 3.55 11.26 8.47
C PRO A 6 4.67 11.08 7.41
N ILE A 7 4.31 10.52 6.26
CA ILE A 7 5.26 10.07 5.22
C ILE A 7 6.06 11.26 4.69
N GLU A 8 5.43 12.41 4.46
CA GLU A 8 6.10 13.59 3.90
C GLU A 8 7.20 14.11 4.84
N GLU A 9 6.92 14.17 6.14
CA GLU A 9 7.85 14.59 7.18
C GLU A 9 9.01 13.61 7.34
N ILE A 10 8.72 12.31 7.31
CA ILE A 10 9.75 11.25 7.38
C ILE A 10 10.68 11.34 6.16
N VAL A 11 10.13 11.49 4.96
CA VAL A 11 10.92 11.64 3.72
C VAL A 11 11.75 12.93 3.74
N LYS A 12 11.17 14.06 4.20
CA LYS A 12 11.92 15.32 4.39
C LYS A 12 13.09 15.13 5.35
N LEU A 13 12.88 14.42 6.45
CA LEU A 13 13.91 14.15 7.45
C LEU A 13 15.02 13.23 6.90
N ALA A 14 14.62 12.17 6.18
CA ALA A 14 15.55 11.24 5.56
C ALA A 14 16.46 11.96 4.56
N LYS A 15 15.90 12.82 3.70
CA LYS A 15 16.68 13.68 2.79
C LYS A 15 17.63 14.61 3.55
N LYS A 16 17.18 15.24 4.62
CA LYS A 16 18.00 16.14 5.45
C LYS A 16 19.23 15.43 6.03
N TYR A 17 19.10 14.17 6.43
CA TYR A 17 20.16 13.40 7.08
C TYR A 17 20.80 12.34 6.18
N ASN A 18 20.55 12.39 4.87
CA ASN A 18 21.08 11.44 3.89
C ASN A 18 20.79 9.97 4.26
N ALA A 19 19.58 9.70 4.74
CA ALA A 19 19.07 8.36 5.00
C ALA A 19 18.18 7.89 3.84
N LEU A 20 18.18 6.59 3.60
CA LEU A 20 17.25 5.96 2.67
C LEU A 20 15.87 5.77 3.32
N THR A 21 14.84 5.78 2.50
CA THR A 21 13.46 5.52 2.87
C THR A 21 12.97 4.20 2.29
N PHE A 22 12.37 3.38 3.15
CA PHE A 22 11.67 2.17 2.77
C PHE A 22 10.23 2.30 3.25
N LEU A 23 9.28 2.35 2.32
CA LEU A 23 7.87 2.53 2.61
C LEU A 23 7.10 1.26 2.26
N ASP A 24 6.46 0.67 3.27
CA ASP A 24 5.51 -0.43 3.06
C ASP A 24 4.11 0.13 2.81
N GLU A 25 3.59 -0.09 1.60
CA GLU A 25 2.25 0.31 1.17
C GLU A 25 1.31 -0.90 0.96
N VAL A 26 1.57 -2.06 1.60
CA VAL A 26 0.71 -3.27 1.45
C VAL A 26 -0.76 -3.01 1.76
N HIS A 27 -1.05 -2.09 2.69
CA HIS A 27 -2.41 -1.71 3.07
C HIS A 27 -2.90 -0.46 2.33
N ALA A 28 -2.24 -0.05 1.25
CA ALA A 28 -2.64 1.13 0.50
C ALA A 28 -2.70 0.92 -1.01
N ILE A 29 -1.83 0.09 -1.58
CA ILE A 29 -1.84 -0.24 -3.01
C ILE A 29 -3.21 -0.80 -3.44
N GLY A 30 -3.72 -0.29 -4.55
CA GLY A 30 -5.04 -0.54 -5.11
C GLY A 30 -6.16 0.30 -4.47
N MET A 31 -5.94 0.87 -3.28
CA MET A 31 -6.98 1.48 -2.43
C MET A 31 -6.88 3.00 -2.31
N TYR A 32 -5.68 3.57 -2.47
CA TYR A 32 -5.42 5.01 -2.35
C TYR A 32 -4.62 5.56 -3.52
N GLY A 33 -4.68 6.88 -3.67
CA GLY A 33 -3.92 7.63 -4.64
C GLY A 33 -4.42 7.49 -6.07
N PRO A 34 -3.92 8.35 -6.97
CA PRO A 34 -4.21 8.26 -8.38
C PRO A 34 -3.82 6.88 -8.90
N ARG A 35 -4.72 6.24 -9.64
CA ARG A 35 -4.49 4.93 -10.27
C ARG A 35 -4.23 3.80 -9.26
N GLY A 36 -4.59 3.98 -7.98
CA GLY A 36 -4.38 2.98 -6.93
C GLY A 36 -2.92 2.84 -6.50
N ALA A 37 -2.07 3.85 -6.72
CA ALA A 37 -0.63 3.77 -6.50
C ALA A 37 -0.18 3.93 -5.03
N GLY A 38 -1.11 4.10 -4.08
CA GLY A 38 -0.80 4.24 -2.66
C GLY A 38 -0.85 5.67 -2.14
N ILE A 39 -0.57 5.85 -0.85
CA ILE A 39 -0.66 7.13 -0.14
C ILE A 39 0.49 8.05 -0.56
N ALA A 40 1.71 7.55 -0.79
CA ALA A 40 2.81 8.40 -1.27
C ALA A 40 2.49 9.04 -2.63
N ALA A 41 1.75 8.33 -3.50
CA ALA A 41 1.28 8.87 -4.76
C ALA A 41 0.16 9.90 -4.58
N ASP A 42 -0.75 9.68 -3.62
CA ASP A 42 -1.79 10.63 -3.24
C ASP A 42 -1.20 11.96 -2.73
N LEU A 43 -0.12 11.87 -1.95
CA LEU A 43 0.66 12.99 -1.44
C LEU A 43 1.59 13.64 -2.49
N GLY A 44 1.71 13.06 -3.69
CA GLY A 44 2.60 13.56 -4.75
C GLY A 44 4.09 13.41 -4.45
N ILE A 45 4.48 12.52 -3.54
CA ILE A 45 5.87 12.31 -3.09
C ILE A 45 6.42 10.92 -3.39
N ALA A 46 5.71 10.09 -4.17
CA ALA A 46 6.15 8.73 -4.49
C ALA A 46 7.59 8.68 -5.05
N ASP A 47 7.95 9.62 -5.93
CA ASP A 47 9.31 9.71 -6.52
C ASP A 47 10.39 10.16 -5.51
N SER A 48 9.98 10.60 -4.32
CA SER A 48 10.88 10.97 -3.23
C SER A 48 11.16 9.83 -2.26
N VAL A 49 10.52 8.66 -2.44
CA VAL A 49 10.73 7.46 -1.64
C VAL A 49 11.69 6.53 -2.38
N ASP A 50 12.73 6.04 -1.70
CA ASP A 50 13.79 5.25 -2.35
C ASP A 50 13.34 3.83 -2.71
N ILE A 51 12.58 3.19 -1.80
CA ILE A 51 11.98 1.87 -2.00
C ILE A 51 10.53 1.89 -1.53
N ILE A 52 9.61 1.48 -2.41
CA ILE A 52 8.21 1.21 -2.04
C ILE A 52 7.97 -0.29 -2.15
N GLN A 53 7.47 -0.89 -1.08
CA GLN A 53 7.10 -2.30 -1.02
C GLN A 53 5.59 -2.44 -1.09
N GLY A 54 5.11 -3.38 -1.89
CA GLY A 54 3.68 -3.69 -2.00
C GLY A 54 3.40 -5.19 -2.02
N THR A 55 2.11 -5.53 -1.94
CA THR A 55 1.64 -6.91 -2.04
C THR A 55 0.61 -7.06 -3.16
N MET A 56 0.63 -8.21 -3.82
CA MET A 56 -0.41 -8.63 -4.75
C MET A 56 -1.59 -9.31 -4.04
N ALA A 57 -1.50 -9.58 -2.73
CA ALA A 57 -2.45 -10.43 -2.00
C ALA A 57 -3.58 -9.68 -1.27
N LYS A 58 -3.66 -8.35 -1.41
CA LYS A 58 -4.68 -7.50 -0.74
C LYS A 58 -5.52 -6.76 -1.76
N GLY A 59 -5.32 -5.45 -1.93
CA GLY A 59 -6.09 -4.63 -2.88
C GLY A 59 -6.06 -5.17 -4.32
N ILE A 60 -4.99 -5.89 -4.70
CA ILE A 60 -4.83 -6.52 -6.01
C ILE A 60 -5.53 -7.90 -6.12
N GLY A 61 -5.75 -8.61 -5.00
CA GLY A 61 -6.59 -9.83 -4.97
C GLY A 61 -5.98 -11.13 -5.50
N VAL A 62 -4.65 -11.25 -5.59
CA VAL A 62 -3.95 -12.46 -6.05
C VAL A 62 -2.93 -12.93 -4.99
N ILE A 63 -1.66 -13.16 -5.33
CA ILE A 63 -0.59 -13.56 -4.41
C ILE A 63 0.75 -13.04 -4.93
N GLY A 64 1.65 -12.70 -4.00
CA GLY A 64 2.98 -12.21 -4.29
C GLY A 64 3.28 -10.90 -3.57
N GLY A 65 4.53 -10.48 -3.66
CA GLY A 65 5.04 -9.21 -3.18
C GLY A 65 5.98 -8.59 -4.19
N TYR A 66 6.23 -7.31 -4.06
CA TYR A 66 7.17 -6.60 -4.91
C TYR A 66 7.80 -5.42 -4.16
N ILE A 67 8.93 -4.96 -4.70
CA ILE A 67 9.52 -3.67 -4.38
C ILE A 67 9.68 -2.87 -5.67
N THR A 68 9.55 -1.55 -5.58
CA THR A 68 9.97 -0.60 -6.61
C THR A 68 11.13 0.23 -6.06
N GLY A 69 11.96 0.74 -6.96
CA GLY A 69 13.13 1.54 -6.61
C GLY A 69 13.95 1.83 -7.86
N SER A 70 15.12 2.46 -7.69
CA SER A 70 16.01 2.73 -8.82
C SER A 70 16.53 1.44 -9.46
N GLY A 71 16.85 1.48 -10.76
CA GLY A 71 17.44 0.35 -11.48
C GLY A 71 18.62 -0.30 -10.76
N PRO A 72 19.65 0.47 -10.33
CA PRO A 72 20.78 -0.07 -9.56
C PRO A 72 20.38 -0.69 -8.22
N MET A 73 19.39 -0.13 -7.52
CA MET A 73 18.90 -0.68 -6.25
C MET A 73 18.25 -2.06 -6.48
N ILE A 74 17.35 -2.14 -7.47
CA ILE A 74 16.67 -3.40 -7.83
C ILE A 74 17.68 -4.44 -8.32
N ASP A 75 18.69 -4.01 -9.09
CA ASP A 75 19.74 -4.90 -9.61
C ASP A 75 20.63 -5.47 -8.50
N ALA A 76 21.00 -4.64 -7.52
CA ALA A 76 21.73 -5.10 -6.35
C ALA A 76 20.88 -6.08 -5.53
N ILE A 77 19.63 -5.73 -5.20
CA ILE A 77 18.77 -6.59 -4.38
C ILE A 77 18.54 -7.94 -5.05
N ARG A 78 18.17 -7.98 -6.34
CA ARG A 78 17.93 -9.25 -7.05
C ARG A 78 19.19 -10.12 -7.20
N SER A 79 20.39 -9.53 -7.11
CA SER A 79 21.67 -10.23 -7.24
C SER A 79 22.20 -10.79 -5.93
N PHE A 80 21.76 -10.27 -4.78
CA PHE A 80 22.29 -10.66 -3.46
C PHE A 80 21.22 -11.23 -2.50
N ALA A 81 19.93 -10.99 -2.72
CA ALA A 81 18.88 -11.47 -1.83
C ALA A 81 18.64 -12.97 -1.99
N SER A 82 19.05 -13.76 -0.98
CA SER A 82 18.85 -15.21 -0.97
C SER A 82 17.38 -15.62 -1.12
N GLY A 83 16.47 -14.88 -0.49
CA GLY A 83 15.02 -15.10 -0.60
C GLY A 83 14.44 -14.84 -1.99
N PHE A 84 15.15 -14.11 -2.87
CA PHE A 84 14.78 -13.94 -4.27
C PHE A 84 15.44 -15.02 -5.15
N ILE A 85 16.71 -15.35 -4.89
CA ILE A 85 17.51 -16.27 -5.72
C ILE A 85 17.10 -17.73 -5.52
N PHE A 86 16.91 -18.16 -4.27
CA PHE A 86 16.74 -19.56 -3.90
C PHE A 86 15.28 -19.93 -3.67
N THR A 87 14.40 -19.45 -4.56
CA THR A 87 12.98 -19.81 -4.59
C THR A 87 12.50 -19.93 -6.04
N THR A 88 11.50 -20.78 -6.28
CA THR A 88 10.84 -20.84 -7.59
C THR A 88 10.08 -19.54 -7.84
N SER A 89 10.15 -19.03 -9.07
CA SER A 89 9.36 -17.86 -9.47
C SER A 89 7.85 -18.14 -9.43
N LEU A 90 7.06 -17.07 -9.33
CA LEU A 90 5.60 -17.21 -9.35
C LEU A 90 5.12 -17.84 -10.68
N PRO A 91 4.10 -18.72 -10.65
CA PRO A 91 3.54 -19.30 -11.86
C PRO A 91 3.08 -18.23 -12.86
N PRO A 92 3.25 -18.44 -14.18
CA PRO A 92 2.84 -17.44 -15.19
C PRO A 92 1.37 -16.99 -15.09
N SER A 93 0.46 -17.90 -14.74
CA SER A 93 -0.95 -17.58 -14.54
C SER A 93 -1.20 -16.61 -13.38
N ILE A 94 -0.42 -16.73 -12.30
CA ILE A 94 -0.47 -15.81 -11.15
C ILE A 94 0.02 -14.43 -11.57
N VAL A 95 1.16 -14.35 -12.27
CA VAL A 95 1.71 -13.08 -12.74
C VAL A 95 0.77 -12.39 -13.72
N ALA A 96 0.14 -13.14 -14.63
CA ALA A 96 -0.87 -12.61 -15.54
C ALA A 96 -2.09 -12.05 -14.81
N ALA A 97 -2.60 -12.76 -13.80
CA ALA A 97 -3.71 -12.27 -12.97
C ALA A 97 -3.34 -10.99 -12.20
N CYS A 98 -2.14 -10.93 -11.61
CA CYS A 98 -1.63 -9.73 -10.95
C CYS A 98 -1.58 -8.54 -11.93
N TYR A 99 -1.01 -8.76 -13.12
CA TYR A 99 -0.91 -7.73 -14.16
C TYR A 99 -2.28 -7.20 -14.57
N THR A 100 -3.23 -8.10 -14.87
CA THR A 100 -4.59 -7.71 -15.26
C THR A 100 -5.29 -6.92 -14.15
N SER A 101 -5.16 -7.34 -12.88
CA SER A 101 -5.76 -6.63 -11.75
C SER A 101 -5.16 -5.24 -11.57
N VAL A 102 -3.83 -5.09 -11.66
CA VAL A 102 -3.15 -3.80 -11.59
C VAL A 102 -3.59 -2.86 -12.73
N GLU A 103 -3.62 -3.34 -13.97
CA GLU A 103 -4.04 -2.52 -15.11
C GLU A 103 -5.50 -2.07 -14.98
N HIS A 104 -6.38 -2.93 -14.48
CA HIS A 104 -7.77 -2.57 -14.18
C HIS A 104 -7.85 -1.48 -13.10
N LEU A 105 -7.18 -1.66 -11.96
CA LEU A 105 -7.22 -0.71 -10.84
C LEU A 105 -6.57 0.64 -11.17
N LYS A 106 -5.67 0.69 -12.16
CA LYS A 106 -5.09 1.94 -12.65
C LYS A 106 -6.09 2.85 -13.35
N VAL A 107 -7.16 2.29 -13.91
CA VAL A 107 -8.17 3.05 -14.67
C VAL A 107 -9.54 3.08 -14.00
N SER A 108 -9.90 2.05 -13.24
CA SER A 108 -11.15 1.98 -12.49
C SER A 108 -11.03 2.65 -11.12
N ASN A 109 -12.01 3.51 -10.79
CA ASN A 109 -12.22 4.02 -9.43
C ASN A 109 -13.36 3.31 -8.70
N VAL A 110 -14.15 2.46 -9.38
CA VAL A 110 -15.38 1.87 -8.84
C VAL A 110 -15.13 1.14 -7.51
N GLU A 111 -14.05 0.38 -7.44
CA GLU A 111 -13.64 -0.39 -6.27
C GLU A 111 -13.21 0.53 -5.12
N ARG A 112 -12.39 1.54 -5.41
CA ARG A 112 -11.88 2.50 -4.42
C ARG A 112 -13.02 3.35 -3.85
N ASP A 113 -13.84 3.94 -4.71
CA ASP A 113 -14.96 4.77 -4.30
C ASP A 113 -15.98 3.95 -3.50
N GLY A 114 -16.21 2.70 -3.94
CA GLY A 114 -17.07 1.75 -3.24
C GLY A 114 -16.53 1.38 -1.84
N LEU A 115 -15.22 1.16 -1.72
CA LEU A 115 -14.56 0.90 -0.43
C LEU A 115 -14.75 2.07 0.52
N HIS A 116 -14.34 3.27 0.11
CA HIS A 116 -14.38 4.47 0.95
C HIS A 116 -15.81 4.83 1.37
N LYS A 117 -16.78 4.71 0.44
CA LYS A 117 -18.20 4.92 0.77
C LYS A 117 -18.72 3.94 1.81
N LYS A 118 -18.34 2.66 1.71
CA LYS A 118 -18.75 1.60 2.67
C LYS A 118 -18.06 1.79 4.02
N THR A 119 -16.78 2.13 4.05
CA THR A 119 -16.05 2.45 5.28
C THR A 119 -16.73 3.60 6.01
N GLU A 120 -17.05 4.69 5.32
CA GLU A 120 -17.69 5.86 5.94
C GLU A 120 -19.10 5.53 6.46
N MET A 121 -19.88 4.76 5.71
CA MET A 121 -21.18 4.27 6.16
C MET A 121 -21.06 3.41 7.43
N LEU A 122 -20.06 2.52 7.50
CA LEU A 122 -19.82 1.67 8.66
C LEU A 122 -19.36 2.49 9.86
N ARG A 123 -18.45 3.46 9.67
CA ARG A 123 -17.98 4.38 10.72
C ARG A 123 -19.14 5.09 11.40
N LYS A 124 -20.03 5.70 10.62
CA LYS A 124 -21.27 6.34 11.12
C LYS A 124 -22.22 5.36 11.81
N SER A 125 -22.23 4.10 11.40
CA SER A 125 -23.09 3.08 12.02
C SER A 125 -22.57 2.66 13.38
N PHE A 126 -21.25 2.50 13.53
CA PHE A 126 -20.62 2.27 14.83
C PHE A 126 -20.83 3.43 15.79
N GLU A 127 -20.67 4.67 15.32
CA GLU A 127 -20.94 5.88 16.11
C GLU A 127 -22.40 5.90 16.63
N ARG A 128 -23.38 5.68 15.75
CA ARG A 128 -24.81 5.60 16.16
C ARG A 128 -25.10 4.47 17.15
N ALA A 129 -24.38 3.37 17.05
CA ALA A 129 -24.53 2.22 17.94
C ALA A 129 -23.77 2.38 19.28
N GLY A 130 -23.02 3.47 19.47
CA GLY A 130 -22.17 3.66 20.65
C GLY A 130 -20.97 2.72 20.70
N ILE A 131 -20.53 2.18 19.54
CA ILE A 131 -19.36 1.31 19.43
C ILE A 131 -18.13 2.18 19.11
N PRO A 132 -17.15 2.31 20.03
CA PRO A 132 -16.00 3.17 19.81
C PRO A 132 -15.01 2.55 18.81
N ILE A 133 -14.70 3.29 17.76
CA ILE A 133 -13.56 3.03 16.87
C ILE A 133 -12.35 3.77 17.45
N MET A 134 -11.14 3.22 17.32
CA MET A 134 -9.94 3.96 17.72
C MET A 134 -9.86 5.32 17.00
N ASN A 135 -9.64 6.40 17.77
CA ASN A 135 -9.57 7.77 17.25
C ASN A 135 -8.44 7.97 16.23
N SER A 136 -7.40 7.15 16.28
CA SER A 136 -6.28 7.18 15.33
C SER A 136 -6.61 6.60 13.95
N SER A 137 -7.80 6.00 13.77
CA SER A 137 -8.17 5.39 12.50
C SER A 137 -8.62 6.44 11.48
N GLU A 138 -7.83 6.60 10.42
CA GLU A 138 -8.01 7.52 9.29
C GLU A 138 -8.27 6.79 7.95
N THR A 139 -8.29 5.46 7.97
CA THR A 139 -8.26 4.60 6.78
C THR A 139 -9.52 3.76 6.62
N HIS A 140 -9.54 2.88 5.60
CA HIS A 140 -10.55 1.84 5.40
C HIS A 140 -10.62 0.79 6.53
N ILE A 141 -9.69 0.80 7.50
CA ILE A 141 -9.64 -0.13 8.63
C ILE A 141 -10.23 0.56 9.86
N LEU A 142 -11.32 -0.01 10.41
CA LEU A 142 -12.04 0.52 11.58
C LEU A 142 -11.87 -0.41 12.80
N PRO A 143 -10.78 -0.29 13.57
CA PRO A 143 -10.56 -1.15 14.74
C PRO A 143 -11.47 -0.76 15.91
N VAL A 144 -12.15 -1.76 16.47
CA VAL A 144 -12.90 -1.67 17.72
C VAL A 144 -12.07 -2.35 18.80
N LEU A 145 -11.59 -1.58 19.77
CA LEU A 145 -10.81 -2.12 20.88
C LEU A 145 -11.76 -2.73 21.91
N ILE A 146 -11.49 -3.96 22.34
CA ILE A 146 -12.22 -4.66 23.40
C ILE A 146 -11.24 -4.90 24.55
N GLY A 147 -11.55 -4.33 25.72
CA GLY A 147 -10.65 -4.28 26.89
C GLY A 147 -10.11 -2.86 27.10
#